data_AF-A0A530QRM3-F1
#
_entry.id   AF-A0A530QRM3-F1
#
_cell.length_a   1.000
_cell.length_b   1.000
_cell.length_c   1.000
_cell.angle_alpha   90.00
_cell.angle_beta   90.00
_cell.angle_gamma   90.00
#
_symmetry.space_group_name_H-M   'P 1'
#
loop_
_entity.id
_entity.type
_entity.pdbx_description
1 polymer ?
#
loop_
_entity_poly.entity_id
_entity_poly.type
_entity_poly.pdbx_seq_one_letter_code
_entity_poly.pdbx_strand_id
1 'polypeptide(L)' 'MFYELRIYDCLPGRLPALLRRFSDQTLAIWERHGIRQAGFFTTAIGENSNRLTYF' A
#
# COMPACT_ATOMS: atom_id res chain seq x y z
N MET A 1 1.84 -13.27 16.48
CA MET A 1 1.70 -12.09 15.59
C MET A 1 1.78 -12.60 14.17
N PHE A 2 0.77 -12.32 13.34
CA PHE A 2 0.77 -12.71 11.93
C PHE A 2 0.86 -11.44 11.07
N TYR A 3 1.57 -11.53 9.96
CA TYR A 3 1.73 -10.45 8.99
C TYR A 3 1.26 -10.96 7.63
N GLU A 4 0.51 -10.12 6.91
CA GLU A 4 0.07 -10.40 5.54
C GLU A 4 0.83 -9.49 4.58
N LEU A 5 1.69 -10.05 3.74
CA LEU A 5 2.35 -9.29 2.68
C LEU A 5 1.39 -9.09 1.51
N ARG A 6 1.12 -7.84 1.16
CA ARG A 6 0.27 -7.48 0.02
C ARG A 6 1.07 -6.67 -0.99
N ILE A 7 0.97 -7.06 -2.26
CA ILE A 7 1.69 -6.45 -3.38
C ILE A 7 0.68 -6.08 -4.45
N TYR A 8 0.61 -4.79 -4.78
CA TYR A 8 -0.27 -4.26 -5.82
C TYR A 8 0.58 -3.74 -6.99
N ASP A 9 0.33 -4.26 -8.18
CA ASP A 9 0.84 -3.71 -9.43
C ASP A 9 -0.16 -2.74 -10.03
N CYS A 10 0.22 -1.48 -10.12
CA CYS A 10 -0.64 -0.44 -10.68
C CYS A 10 -0.40 -0.31 -12.20
N LEU A 11 -1.45 0.13 -12.90
CA LEU A 11 -1.27 0.72 -14.22
C LEU A 11 -0.36 1.96 -14.14
N PRO A 12 0.39 2.29 -15.21
CA PRO A 12 1.26 3.46 -15.24
C PRO A 12 0.55 4.75 -14.78
N GLY A 13 1.21 5.51 -13.89
CA GLY A 13 0.71 6.78 -13.38
C GLY A 13 -0.41 6.67 -12.33
N ARG A 14 -0.88 5.47 -11.97
CA ARG A 14 -1.93 5.27 -10.96
C ARG A 14 -1.41 5.11 -9.53
N LEU A 15 -0.13 4.83 -9.34
CA LEU A 15 0.48 4.65 -8.02
C LEU A 15 0.23 5.84 -7.06
N PRO A 16 0.39 7.12 -7.47
CA PRO A 16 0.09 8.25 -6.59
C PRO A 16 -1.37 8.30 -6.11
N ALA A 17 -2.32 7.96 -6.99
CA ALA A 17 -3.73 7.91 -6.62
C ALA A 17 -4.03 6.78 -5.63
N LEU A 18 -3.37 5.63 -5.78
CA LEU A 18 -3.48 4.52 -4.82
C LEU A 18 -2.92 4.92 -3.44
N LEU A 19 -1.75 5.55 -3.39
CA LEU A 19 -1.16 6.02 -2.14
C LEU A 19 -2.07 7.03 -1.44
N ARG A 20 -2.65 7.96 -2.20
CA ARG A 20 -3.61 8.94 -1.67
C ARG A 20 -4.87 8.28 -1.09
N ARG A 21 -5.39 7.24 -1.74
CA ARG A 21 -6.53 6.46 -1.19
C ARG A 21 -6.17 5.82 0.16
N PHE A 22 -4.93 5.37 0.34
CA PHE A 22 -4.49 4.83 1.63
C PHE A 22 -4.44 5.91 2.70
N SER A 23 -3.77 7.03 2.44
CA SER A 23 -3.65 8.14 3.40
C SER A 23 -4.99 8.77 3.76
N ASP A 24 -5.85 9.01 2.76
CA ASP A 24 -7.03 9.85 2.94
C ASP A 24 -8.23 9.07 3.48
N GLN A 25 -8.28 7.74 3.27
CA GLN A 25 -9.49 6.94 3.55
C GLN A 25 -9.19 5.59 4.19
N THR A 26 -8.29 4.80 3.60
CA THR A 26 -8.20 3.36 3.91
C THR A 26 -7.69 3.12 5.33
N LEU A 27 -6.69 3.89 5.78
CA LEU A 27 -6.12 3.73 7.13
C LEU A 27 -7.17 4.00 8.22
N ALA A 28 -8.02 5.01 8.05
CA ALA A 28 -9.11 5.28 8.98
C ALA A 28 -10.16 4.15 9.02
N ILE A 29 -10.42 3.50 7.88
CA ILE A 29 -11.30 2.31 7.84
C ILE A 29 -10.65 1.16 8.61
N TRP A 30 -9.37 0.89 8.36
CA TRP A 30 -8.62 -0.20 8.99
C TRP A 30 -8.50 -0.06 10.50
N GLU A 31 -8.30 1.16 10.99
CA GLU A 31 -8.28 1.46 12.42
C GLU A 31 -9.56 1.00 13.12
N ARG A 32 -10.73 1.25 12.51
CA ARG A 32 -12.03 0.78 13.04
C ARG A 32 -12.16 -0.74 13.10
N HIS A 33 -11.38 -1.47 12.29
CA HIS A 33 -11.36 -2.93 12.25
C HIS A 33 -10.16 -3.54 12.99
N GLY A 34 -9.33 -2.73 13.65
CA GLY A 34 -8.15 -3.20 14.39
C GLY A 34 -7.02 -3.72 13.50
N ILE A 35 -7.04 -3.41 12.20
CA ILE A 35 -5.97 -3.76 11.27
C ILE A 35 -4.82 -2.76 11.47
N ARG A 36 -3.60 -3.27 11.69
CA ARG A 36 -2.40 -2.45 11.88
C ARG A 36 -1.42 -2.70 10.76
N GLN A 37 -1.12 -1.65 10.02
CA GLN A 37 -0.05 -1.65 9.02
C GLN A 37 1.34 -1.71 9.69
N ALA A 38 2.26 -2.47 9.12
CA ALA A 38 3.67 -2.45 9.52
C ALA A 38 4.50 -1.48 8.64
N GLY A 39 4.07 -1.21 7.41
CA GLY A 39 4.74 -0.25 6.54
C GLY A 39 4.26 -0.29 5.09
N PHE A 40 4.56 0.77 4.34
CA PHE A 40 4.27 0.91 2.92
C PHE A 40 5.55 1.27 2.16
N PHE A 41 5.79 0.59 1.04
CA PHE A 41 7.02 0.72 0.25
C PHE A 41 6.69 0.75 -1.24
N THR A 42 7.42 1.60 -1.98
CA THR A 42 7.36 1.64 -3.44
C THR A 42 8.70 1.19 -4.02
N THR A 43 8.67 0.58 -5.20
CA THR A 43 9.89 0.10 -5.86
C THR A 43 10.67 1.28 -6.45
N ALA A 44 11.71 1.72 -5.76
CA ALA A 44 12.64 2.73 -6.28
C ALA A 44 13.61 2.14 -7.33
N ILE A 45 14.08 0.92 -7.09
CA ILE A 45 14.99 0.17 -7.98
C ILE A 45 14.43 -1.24 -8.12
N GLY A 46 14.19 -1.71 -9.36
CA GLY A 46 13.65 -3.03 -9.63
C GLY A 46 12.75 -3.09 -10.86
N GLU A 47 12.05 -4.21 -11.03
CA GLU A 47 11.31 -4.55 -12.26
C GLU A 47 10.07 -3.66 -12.51
N ASN A 48 9.37 -3.23 -11.45
CA ASN A 48 8.14 -2.44 -11.60
C ASN A 48 8.11 -1.24 -10.64
N SER A 49 8.36 -0.04 -11.18
CA SER A 49 8.25 1.23 -10.45
C SER A 49 6.82 1.65 -10.11
N ASN A 50 5.80 0.96 -10.64
CA ASN A 50 4.39 1.20 -10.32
C ASN A 50 3.84 0.24 -9.23
N ARG A 51 4.72 -0.44 -8.50
CA ARG A 51 4.34 -1.40 -7.46
C ARG A 51 4.27 -0.75 -6.07
N LEU A 52 3.22 -1.10 -5.32
CA LEU A 52 3.10 -0.85 -3.88
C LEU A 52 3.21 -2.17 -3.12
N THR A 53 4.07 -2.21 -2.12
CA THR A 53 4.25 -3.34 -1.19
C THR A 53 3.96 -2.89 0.23
N TYR A 54 3.14 -3.64 0.97
CA TYR A 54 2.80 -3.30 2.35
C TYR A 54 2.44 -4.53 3.19
N PHE A 55 2.45 -4.33 4.52
CA PHE A 55 2.09 -5.31 5.55
C PHE A 55 1.12 -4.68 6.55
#